data_AF-A0A2M7SRW0-F1
#
_entry.id   AF-A0A2M7SRW0-F1
#
_cell.length_a   1.000
_cell.length_b   1.000
_cell.length_c   1.000
_cell.angle_alpha   90.00
_cell.angle_beta   90.00
_cell.angle_gamma   90.00
#
_symmetry.space_group_name_H-M   'P 1'
#
loop_
_entity.id
_entity.type
_entity.pdbx_description
1 polymer ?
#
loop_
_entity_poly.entity_id
_entity_poly.type
_entity_poly.pdbx_seq_one_letter_code
_entity_poly.pdbx_strand_id
1 'polypeptide(L)'
;IRLAAFVAKAVSNDPTAVPASTALSMATRLGAAALHLGALTGSLEPGKRADLILVAITPAHNAPRFRRDAHNAYAQIVYASKASDVTDVMVNGKWLMRDRQLLTLNEAELLVQAQEYARRIDTFLIEREQSVLSKLVALGGSSEEESFEVQVKVKLDDPAPVQEALRRPEVKIVYQRHYHQHDNYFNFSDPSQGRLRYREDEFIGPKEEVVNSRVRLTLIGPAREGGFRHDVLLSRSRYLAPATNSLRFYREYFKPTSVVPIDKVRLRWLVNFRDTEFYVNLDHFETPKPVDYLEIKSRTWSRSDAEHKAQLATELITFLGGSLRKTETRDYIEIVDKKKGIR
;
A
#
# COMPACT_ATOMS: atom_id res chain seq x y z
N ILE A 1 14.11 0.88 33.97
CA ILE A 1 15.18 0.41 34.89
C ILE A 1 15.30 -1.11 34.93
N ARG A 2 14.24 -1.83 35.34
CA ARG A 2 14.24 -3.32 35.39
C ARG A 2 14.73 -4.00 34.11
N LEU A 3 14.21 -3.56 32.96
CA LEU A 3 14.58 -4.12 31.66
C LEU A 3 16.09 -3.97 31.39
N ALA A 4 16.67 -2.80 31.66
CA ALA A 4 18.11 -2.57 31.47
C ALA A 4 18.96 -3.51 32.32
N ALA A 5 18.57 -3.75 33.59
CA ALA A 5 19.27 -4.70 34.45
C ALA A 5 19.15 -6.15 33.92
N PHE A 6 17.98 -6.56 33.42
CA PHE A 6 17.77 -7.91 32.91
C PHE A 6 18.45 -8.18 31.58
N VAL A 7 18.46 -7.22 30.65
CA VAL A 7 19.14 -7.38 29.36
C VAL A 7 20.63 -7.68 29.58
N ALA A 8 21.30 -6.94 30.45
CA ALA A 8 22.71 -7.18 30.75
C ALA A 8 22.96 -8.60 31.28
N LYS A 9 22.15 -9.05 32.25
CA LYS A 9 22.26 -10.39 32.85
C LYS A 9 21.99 -11.51 31.84
N ALA A 10 20.98 -11.33 31.00
CA ALA A 10 20.60 -12.33 30.00
C ALA A 10 21.70 -12.48 28.93
N VAL A 11 22.27 -11.36 28.48
CA VAL A 11 23.34 -11.37 27.48
C VAL A 11 24.65 -11.90 28.06
N SER A 12 25.00 -11.55 29.30
CA SER A 12 26.25 -11.99 29.94
C SER A 12 26.15 -13.37 30.59
N ASN A 13 24.95 -13.93 30.74
CA ASN A 13 24.66 -15.13 31.52
C ASN A 13 25.20 -15.07 32.97
N ASP A 14 25.22 -13.87 33.55
CA ASP A 14 25.70 -13.61 34.92
C ASP A 14 24.62 -12.84 35.70
N PRO A 15 24.04 -13.43 36.76
CA PRO A 15 22.99 -12.78 37.54
C PRO A 15 23.49 -11.56 38.34
N THR A 16 24.80 -11.41 38.50
CA THR A 16 25.44 -10.28 39.20
C THR A 16 25.74 -9.10 38.27
N ALA A 17 25.63 -9.29 36.95
CA ALA A 17 25.79 -8.23 35.97
C ALA A 17 24.74 -7.12 36.19
N VAL A 18 25.20 -5.87 36.23
CA VAL A 18 24.39 -4.67 36.54
C VAL A 18 23.54 -4.85 37.82
N PRO A 19 24.15 -4.72 39.00
CA PRO A 19 23.43 -4.74 40.27
C PRO A 19 22.32 -3.67 40.33
N ALA A 20 21.32 -3.87 41.19
CA ALA A 20 20.17 -2.96 41.28
C ALA A 20 20.57 -1.50 41.57
N SER A 21 21.55 -1.29 42.45
CA SER A 21 22.10 0.04 42.75
C SER A 21 22.72 0.71 41.52
N THR A 22 23.45 -0.06 40.70
CA THR A 22 24.01 0.40 39.43
C THR A 22 22.89 0.73 38.44
N ALA A 23 21.89 -0.13 38.30
CA ALA A 23 20.74 0.13 37.42
C ALA A 23 19.98 1.40 37.81
N LEU A 24 19.79 1.65 39.11
CA LEU A 24 19.18 2.90 39.59
C LEU A 24 20.09 4.11 39.35
N SER A 25 21.41 3.95 39.51
CA SER A 25 22.39 4.99 39.21
C SER A 25 22.40 5.35 37.72
N MET A 26 22.27 4.36 36.82
CA MET A 26 22.08 4.53 35.37
C MET A 26 20.84 5.35 35.05
N ALA A 27 19.75 5.17 35.80
CA ALA A 27 18.52 5.93 35.63
C ALA A 27 18.58 7.35 36.24
N THR A 28 19.59 7.66 37.03
CA THR A 28 19.74 8.92 37.77
C THR A 28 21.08 9.59 37.44
N ARG A 29 22.05 9.58 38.37
CA ARG A 29 23.30 10.34 38.24
C ARG A 29 24.15 9.95 37.02
N LEU A 30 24.23 8.66 36.68
CA LEU A 30 25.02 8.20 35.54
C LEU A 30 24.32 8.54 34.23
N GLY A 31 22.99 8.48 34.18
CA GLY A 31 22.21 8.92 33.03
C GLY A 31 22.35 10.43 32.79
N ALA A 32 22.28 11.24 33.85
CA ALA A 32 22.53 12.68 33.76
C ALA A 32 23.97 12.98 33.30
N ALA A 33 24.97 12.26 33.83
CA ALA A 33 26.36 12.42 33.40
C ALA A 33 26.55 12.06 31.92
N ALA A 34 25.94 10.96 31.44
CA ALA A 34 26.00 10.53 30.05
C ALA A 34 25.37 11.55 29.08
N LEU A 35 24.39 12.33 29.55
CA LEU A 35 23.77 13.42 28.79
C LEU A 35 24.47 14.78 28.99
N HIS A 36 25.62 14.82 29.68
CA HIS A 36 26.31 16.06 30.07
C HIS A 36 25.48 17.01 30.94
N LEU A 37 24.48 16.48 31.66
CA LEU A 37 23.60 17.19 32.58
C LEU A 37 23.96 16.97 34.06
N GLY A 38 25.04 16.25 34.35
CA GLY A 38 25.42 15.88 35.73
C GLY A 38 25.69 17.06 36.67
N ALA A 39 26.01 18.24 36.13
CA ALA A 39 26.13 19.48 36.90
C ALA A 39 24.76 20.12 37.24
N LEU A 40 23.70 19.75 36.49
CA LEU A 40 22.35 20.34 36.61
C LEU A 40 21.38 19.43 37.37
N THR A 41 21.43 18.12 37.17
CA THR A 41 20.49 17.15 37.78
C THR A 41 21.13 15.75 37.90
N GLY A 42 20.36 14.76 38.38
CA GLY A 42 20.76 13.36 38.57
C GLY A 42 21.18 13.03 39.99
N SER A 43 21.38 14.04 40.84
CA SER A 43 21.62 13.91 42.29
C SER A 43 20.93 15.06 43.05
N LEU A 44 20.61 14.82 44.32
CA LEU A 44 20.11 15.83 45.25
C LEU A 44 21.27 16.47 46.00
N GLU A 45 21.85 17.51 45.41
CA GLU A 45 22.95 18.27 45.97
C GLU A 45 22.63 19.77 45.87
N PRO A 46 23.07 20.59 46.84
CA PRO A 46 22.94 22.04 46.75
C PRO A 46 23.46 22.57 45.40
N GLY A 47 22.68 23.43 44.75
CA GLY A 47 23.01 23.99 43.43
C GLY A 47 22.48 23.20 42.23
N LYS A 48 21.98 21.97 42.42
CA LYS A 48 21.31 21.19 41.36
C LYS A 48 19.79 21.33 41.40
N ARG A 49 19.15 20.97 40.30
CA ARG A 49 17.68 20.87 40.20
C ARG A 49 17.18 19.74 41.07
N ALA A 50 16.16 20.02 41.87
CA ALA A 50 15.49 19.01 42.70
C ALA A 50 14.46 18.23 41.87
N ASP A 51 14.89 17.10 41.31
CA ASP A 51 14.04 16.14 40.61
C ASP A 51 13.85 14.89 41.49
N LEU A 52 12.61 14.62 41.92
CA LEU A 52 12.28 13.61 42.93
C LEU A 52 11.06 12.80 42.54
N ILE A 53 11.08 11.53 42.92
CA ILE A 53 9.87 10.70 43.01
C ILE A 53 9.81 10.03 44.37
N LEU A 54 8.59 9.91 44.92
CA LEU A 54 8.33 9.06 46.09
C LEU A 54 7.69 7.78 45.60
N VAL A 55 8.14 6.64 46.13
CA VAL A 55 7.68 5.30 45.72
C VAL A 55 7.17 4.56 46.95
N ALA A 56 5.91 4.15 46.91
CA ALA A 56 5.29 3.31 47.91
C ALA A 56 5.85 1.88 47.85
N ILE A 57 6.51 1.44 48.90
CA ILE A 57 7.09 0.08 49.03
C ILE A 57 6.23 -0.87 49.89
N THR A 58 5.05 -0.41 50.30
CA THR A 58 4.08 -1.18 51.10
C THR A 58 3.04 -2.01 50.34
N PRO A 59 2.76 -1.81 49.03
CA PRO A 59 1.84 -2.66 48.29
C PRO A 59 2.19 -4.15 48.36
N ALA A 60 1.18 -5.01 48.25
CA ALA A 60 1.34 -6.46 48.39
C ALA A 60 2.36 -7.07 47.43
N HIS A 61 2.44 -6.57 46.18
CA HIS A 61 3.43 -7.05 45.20
C HIS A 61 4.88 -6.67 45.53
N ASN A 62 5.09 -5.78 46.52
CA ASN A 62 6.41 -5.41 47.02
C ASN A 62 6.80 -6.22 48.29
N ALA A 63 5.94 -7.12 48.77
CA ALA A 63 6.24 -7.99 49.90
C ALA A 63 6.76 -9.38 49.43
N PRO A 64 7.59 -10.07 50.25
CA PRO A 64 8.16 -9.65 51.52
C PRO A 64 9.34 -8.66 51.38
N ARG A 65 9.62 -7.90 52.44
CA ARG A 65 10.75 -6.96 52.49
C ARG A 65 11.85 -7.50 53.39
N PHE A 66 13.05 -7.65 52.84
CA PHE A 66 14.22 -8.11 53.58
C PHE A 66 15.06 -6.92 54.06
N ARG A 67 15.51 -6.96 55.32
CA ARG A 67 16.34 -5.91 55.95
C ARG A 67 17.79 -6.33 56.20
N ARG A 68 18.18 -7.55 55.79
CA ARG A 68 19.51 -8.11 56.05
C ARG A 68 20.67 -7.38 55.38
N ASP A 69 20.39 -6.64 54.31
CA ASP A 69 21.37 -5.90 53.51
C ASP A 69 20.80 -4.50 53.23
N ALA A 70 21.64 -3.47 53.42
CA ALA A 70 21.31 -2.09 53.12
C ALA A 70 20.95 -1.86 51.65
N HIS A 71 21.45 -2.69 50.73
CA HIS A 71 21.17 -2.60 49.30
C HIS A 71 19.81 -3.18 48.89
N ASN A 72 19.08 -3.84 49.79
CA ASN A 72 17.77 -4.43 49.47
C ASN A 72 16.75 -3.38 49.01
N ALA A 73 16.87 -2.13 49.46
CA ALA A 73 16.00 -1.04 49.00
C ALA A 73 16.12 -0.83 47.47
N TYR A 74 17.33 -0.90 46.91
CA TYR A 74 17.54 -0.80 45.46
C TYR A 74 16.86 -1.96 44.72
N ALA A 75 16.97 -3.18 45.25
CA ALA A 75 16.31 -4.35 44.65
C ALA A 75 14.78 -4.23 44.68
N GLN A 76 14.21 -3.70 45.77
CA GLN A 76 12.77 -3.44 45.88
C GLN A 76 12.30 -2.41 44.83
N ILE A 77 13.05 -1.32 44.66
CA ILE A 77 12.73 -0.30 43.66
C ILE A 77 12.88 -0.85 42.23
N VAL A 78 13.98 -1.54 41.93
CA VAL A 78 14.29 -1.96 40.55
C VAL A 78 13.47 -3.18 40.09
N TYR A 79 13.25 -4.17 40.96
CA TYR A 79 12.67 -5.44 40.55
C TYR A 79 11.20 -5.60 40.96
N ALA A 80 10.80 -5.10 42.14
CA ALA A 80 9.47 -5.31 42.69
C ALA A 80 8.50 -4.15 42.40
N SER A 81 8.99 -2.91 42.31
CA SER A 81 8.13 -1.74 42.17
C SER A 81 7.57 -1.56 40.76
N LYS A 82 6.41 -0.90 40.66
CA LYS A 82 5.68 -0.57 39.43
C LYS A 82 5.51 0.94 39.29
N ALA A 83 5.15 1.41 38.10
CA ALA A 83 4.83 2.82 37.87
C ALA A 83 3.70 3.32 38.79
N SER A 84 2.69 2.47 39.07
CA SER A 84 1.59 2.76 39.99
C SER A 84 2.00 2.99 41.45
N ASP A 85 3.22 2.60 41.82
CA ASP A 85 3.74 2.77 43.16
C ASP A 85 4.28 4.18 43.39
N VAL A 86 4.51 4.96 42.33
CA VAL A 86 4.91 6.37 42.46
C VAL A 86 3.74 7.18 43.04
N THR A 87 3.98 7.84 44.17
CA THR A 87 2.96 8.65 44.87
C THR A 87 3.15 10.14 44.62
N ASP A 88 4.39 10.60 44.46
CA ASP A 88 4.70 12.01 44.31
C ASP A 88 5.79 12.19 43.26
N VAL A 89 5.71 13.30 42.52
CA VAL A 89 6.69 13.70 41.51
C VAL A 89 6.98 15.18 41.68
N MET A 90 8.26 15.51 41.83
CA MET A 90 8.78 16.87 41.80
C MET A 90 9.75 17.01 40.63
N VAL A 91 9.65 18.12 39.92
CA VAL A 91 10.59 18.49 38.86
C VAL A 91 11.08 19.91 39.12
N ASN A 92 12.40 20.09 39.17
CA ASN A 92 13.06 21.37 39.41
C ASN A 92 12.48 22.12 40.63
N GLY A 93 12.27 21.42 41.75
CA GLY A 93 11.74 22.01 42.98
C GLY A 93 10.22 22.22 43.01
N LYS A 94 9.49 21.90 41.93
CA LYS A 94 8.03 22.07 41.84
C LYS A 94 7.32 20.72 41.85
N TRP A 95 6.37 20.56 42.77
CA TRP A 95 5.52 19.37 42.81
C TRP A 95 4.56 19.36 41.62
N LEU A 96 4.64 18.30 40.82
CA LEU A 96 3.72 18.03 39.71
C LEU A 96 2.64 17.02 40.10
N MET A 97 2.96 16.13 41.04
CA MET A 97 2.04 15.14 41.60
C MET A 97 2.30 14.98 43.09
N ARG A 98 1.23 14.90 43.89
CA ARG A 98 1.27 14.63 45.33
C ARG A 98 0.18 13.64 45.69
N ASP A 99 0.49 12.62 46.49
CA ASP A 99 -0.48 11.61 46.91
C ASP A 99 -1.29 11.00 45.74
N ARG A 100 -0.62 10.80 44.59
CA ARG A 100 -1.18 10.36 43.29
C ARG A 100 -2.17 11.33 42.61
N GLN A 101 -2.25 12.57 43.06
CA GLN A 101 -3.05 13.62 42.44
C GLN A 101 -2.14 14.54 41.63
N LEU A 102 -2.46 14.72 40.34
CA LEU A 102 -1.78 15.68 39.47
C LEU A 102 -2.13 17.11 39.88
N LEU A 103 -1.12 17.96 40.03
CA LEU A 103 -1.28 19.35 40.50
C LEU A 103 -1.29 20.38 39.37
N THR A 104 -0.90 19.98 38.16
CA THR A 104 -0.68 20.90 37.03
C THR A 104 -1.55 20.60 35.82
N LEU A 105 -2.38 19.56 35.87
CA LEU A 105 -3.19 19.09 34.75
C LEU A 105 -4.59 18.72 35.22
N ASN A 106 -5.60 19.07 34.42
CA ASN A 106 -6.96 18.57 34.57
C ASN A 106 -7.12 17.29 33.72
N GLU A 107 -7.06 16.13 34.37
CA GLU A 107 -7.12 14.83 33.69
C GLU A 107 -8.44 14.64 32.92
N ALA A 108 -9.56 15.07 33.50
CA ALA A 108 -10.87 14.94 32.84
C ALA A 108 -10.95 15.77 31.56
N GLU A 109 -10.42 17.00 31.57
CA GLU A 109 -10.37 17.85 30.39
C GLU A 109 -9.44 17.28 29.31
N LEU A 110 -8.27 16.77 29.71
CA LEU A 110 -7.32 16.15 28.78
C LEU A 110 -7.91 14.92 28.09
N LEU A 111 -8.70 14.10 28.80
CA LEU A 111 -9.37 12.94 28.21
C LEU A 111 -10.42 13.37 27.17
N VAL A 112 -11.17 14.45 27.41
CA VAL A 112 -12.11 15.00 26.42
C VAL A 112 -11.36 15.51 25.18
N GLN A 113 -10.26 16.25 25.37
CA GLN A 113 -9.44 16.72 24.26
C GLN A 113 -8.82 15.57 23.45
N ALA A 114 -8.32 14.53 24.14
CA ALA A 114 -7.79 13.33 23.49
C ALA A 114 -8.85 12.60 22.67
N GLN A 115 -10.09 12.51 23.18
CA GLN A 115 -11.20 11.89 22.46
C GLN A 115 -11.58 12.66 21.19
N GLU A 116 -11.47 13.99 21.20
CA GLU A 116 -11.70 14.81 20.01
C GLU A 116 -10.63 14.55 18.94
N TYR A 117 -9.36 14.39 19.32
CA TYR A 117 -8.32 13.97 18.39
C TYR A 117 -8.56 12.56 17.84
N ALA A 118 -8.97 11.61 18.68
CA ALA A 118 -9.33 10.27 18.25
C ALA A 118 -10.47 10.32 17.20
N ARG A 119 -11.53 11.12 17.45
CA ARG A 119 -12.64 11.30 16.52
C ARG A 119 -12.19 11.86 15.17
N ARG A 120 -11.26 12.84 15.17
CA ARG A 120 -10.69 13.42 13.95
C ARG A 120 -9.87 12.40 13.17
N ILE A 121 -9.05 11.61 13.87
CA ILE A 121 -8.27 10.52 13.27
C ILE A 121 -9.22 9.47 12.67
N ASP A 122 -10.26 9.07 13.40
CA ASP A 122 -11.27 8.11 12.93
C ASP A 122 -11.98 8.62 11.68
N THR A 123 -12.40 9.88 11.66
CA THR A 123 -13.04 10.48 10.48
C THR A 123 -12.13 10.41 9.26
N PHE A 124 -10.87 10.84 9.42
CA PHE A 124 -9.86 10.75 8.36
C PHE A 124 -9.63 9.30 7.90
N LEU A 125 -9.54 8.35 8.84
CA LEU A 125 -9.36 6.94 8.52
C LEU A 125 -10.58 6.36 7.80
N ILE A 126 -11.80 6.71 8.18
CA ILE A 126 -13.03 6.27 7.50
C ILE A 126 -13.05 6.76 6.05
N GLU A 127 -12.84 8.07 5.83
CA GLU A 127 -12.81 8.66 4.48
C GLU A 127 -11.70 8.02 3.62
N ARG A 128 -10.52 7.82 4.22
CA ARG A 128 -9.40 7.17 3.56
C ARG A 128 -9.67 5.69 3.26
N GLU A 129 -10.26 4.96 4.20
CA GLU A 129 -10.48 3.52 4.07
C GLU A 129 -11.60 3.19 3.10
N GLN A 130 -12.57 4.09 2.97
CA GLN A 130 -13.65 3.97 1.99
C GLN A 130 -13.18 4.31 0.58
N SER A 131 -12.16 5.17 0.40
CA SER A 131 -11.64 5.55 -0.91
C SER A 131 -10.52 4.62 -1.38
N VAL A 132 -10.81 3.85 -2.45
CA VAL A 132 -9.80 3.02 -3.13
C VAL A 132 -8.62 3.87 -3.64
N LEU A 133 -8.89 5.07 -4.16
CA LEU A 133 -7.84 5.98 -4.63
C LEU A 133 -6.93 6.43 -3.49
N SER A 134 -7.49 6.84 -2.34
CA SER A 134 -6.71 7.27 -1.18
C SER A 134 -5.82 6.15 -0.65
N LYS A 135 -6.34 4.91 -0.62
CA LYS A 135 -5.55 3.71 -0.31
C LYS A 135 -4.42 3.48 -1.31
N LEU A 136 -4.67 3.67 -2.61
CA LEU A 136 -3.68 3.49 -3.65
C LEU A 136 -2.55 4.54 -3.56
N VAL A 137 -2.89 5.82 -3.38
CA VAL A 137 -1.93 6.92 -3.24
C VAL A 137 -0.96 6.65 -2.09
N ALA A 138 -1.46 6.14 -0.96
CA ALA A 138 -0.64 5.86 0.21
C ALA A 138 0.38 4.72 0.02
N LEU A 139 0.22 3.87 -1.00
CA LEU A 139 1.13 2.75 -1.27
C LEU A 139 2.37 3.15 -2.08
N GLY A 140 2.45 4.39 -2.59
CA GLY A 140 3.63 4.84 -3.34
C GLY A 140 3.42 5.93 -4.36
N GLY A 141 2.34 6.73 -4.23
CA GLY A 141 2.02 7.83 -5.14
C GLY A 141 1.29 7.37 -6.40
N SER A 142 0.26 8.12 -6.80
CA SER A 142 -0.38 7.96 -8.10
C SER A 142 0.05 9.07 -9.03
N SER A 143 0.62 8.72 -10.19
CA SER A 143 0.59 9.62 -11.35
C SER A 143 -0.80 9.50 -11.97
N GLU A 144 -1.56 10.58 -11.96
CA GLU A 144 -2.81 10.68 -12.72
C GLU A 144 -2.46 10.82 -14.21
N GLU A 145 -2.94 9.87 -15.02
CA GLU A 145 -2.88 9.97 -16.47
C GLU A 145 -4.32 10.11 -17.00
N GLU A 146 -4.77 11.35 -17.24
CA GLU A 146 -5.99 11.59 -18.01
C GLU A 146 -5.67 11.54 -19.51
N SER A 147 -5.98 10.44 -20.18
CA SER A 147 -5.82 10.35 -21.63
C SER A 147 -7.05 9.75 -22.30
N PHE A 148 -7.29 10.14 -23.54
CA PHE A 148 -8.23 9.46 -24.42
C PHE A 148 -7.60 8.12 -24.85
N GLU A 149 -8.26 7.00 -24.52
CA GLU A 149 -7.86 5.66 -24.96
C GLU A 149 -8.71 5.29 -26.17
N VAL A 150 -8.06 5.21 -27.33
CA VAL A 150 -8.66 4.65 -28.55
C VAL A 150 -8.45 3.15 -28.49
N GLN A 151 -9.54 2.39 -28.50
CA GLN A 151 -9.48 0.95 -28.44
C GLN A 151 -10.51 0.32 -29.37
N VAL A 152 -10.03 -0.50 -30.31
CA VAL A 152 -10.88 -1.38 -31.11
C VAL A 152 -10.53 -2.82 -30.76
N LYS A 153 -11.53 -3.66 -30.53
CA LYS A 153 -11.35 -5.08 -30.26
C LYS A 153 -12.27 -5.89 -31.15
N VAL A 154 -11.73 -6.91 -31.82
CA VAL A 154 -12.50 -7.85 -32.63
C VAL A 154 -12.15 -9.28 -32.24
N LYS A 155 -13.17 -10.14 -32.22
CA LYS A 155 -12.97 -11.58 -32.05
C LYS A 155 -12.45 -12.19 -33.36
N LEU A 156 -11.43 -13.04 -33.27
CA LEU A 156 -10.87 -13.77 -34.39
C LEU A 156 -11.32 -15.24 -34.38
N ASP A 157 -11.46 -15.82 -35.57
CA ASP A 157 -11.60 -17.27 -35.73
C ASP A 157 -10.24 -17.93 -35.98
N ASP A 158 -9.34 -17.23 -36.67
CA ASP A 158 -7.96 -17.65 -36.96
C ASP A 158 -7.03 -16.44 -36.83
N PRO A 159 -5.97 -16.51 -36.00
CA PRO A 159 -4.98 -15.44 -35.87
C PRO A 159 -3.92 -15.39 -36.99
N ALA A 160 -3.74 -16.44 -37.79
CA ALA A 160 -2.68 -16.50 -38.80
C ALA A 160 -2.72 -15.34 -39.83
N PRO A 161 -3.89 -14.90 -40.35
CA PRO A 161 -3.96 -13.79 -41.29
C PRO A 161 -3.45 -12.46 -40.72
N VAL A 162 -3.63 -12.24 -39.41
CA VAL A 162 -3.15 -11.02 -38.73
C VAL A 162 -1.63 -10.98 -38.75
N GLN A 163 -0.99 -12.10 -38.42
CA GLN A 163 0.47 -12.19 -38.37
C GLN A 163 1.10 -12.00 -39.76
N GLU A 164 0.46 -12.53 -40.80
CA GLU A 164 0.93 -12.32 -42.17
C GLU A 164 0.71 -10.88 -42.64
N ALA A 165 -0.44 -10.27 -42.31
CA ALA A 165 -0.70 -8.87 -42.63
C ALA A 165 0.27 -7.89 -41.94
N LEU A 166 0.74 -8.21 -40.74
CA LEU A 166 1.76 -7.42 -40.01
C LEU A 166 3.13 -7.39 -40.72
N ARG A 167 3.41 -8.32 -41.63
CA ARG A 167 4.67 -8.37 -42.39
C ARG A 167 4.65 -7.51 -43.66
N ARG A 168 3.48 -6.97 -44.01
CA ARG A 168 3.31 -6.15 -45.21
C ARG A 168 3.94 -4.77 -45.03
N PRO A 169 4.47 -4.15 -46.10
CA PRO A 169 5.25 -2.92 -46.02
C PRO A 169 4.46 -1.70 -45.51
N GLU A 170 3.13 -1.74 -45.55
CA GLU A 170 2.25 -0.68 -45.03
C GLU A 170 2.28 -0.57 -43.50
N VAL A 171 2.77 -1.61 -42.79
CA VAL A 171 2.90 -1.64 -41.34
C VAL A 171 4.37 -1.76 -40.97
N LYS A 172 4.93 -0.71 -40.35
CA LYS A 172 6.31 -0.74 -39.85
C LYS A 172 6.33 -1.16 -38.40
N ILE A 173 6.90 -2.32 -38.09
CA ILE A 173 7.05 -2.80 -36.72
C ILE A 173 8.22 -2.06 -36.05
N VAL A 174 7.94 -1.38 -34.93
CA VAL A 174 8.95 -0.72 -34.10
C VAL A 174 9.57 -1.73 -33.13
N TYR A 175 8.73 -2.49 -32.42
CA TYR A 175 9.15 -3.62 -31.59
C TYR A 175 8.01 -4.61 -31.35
N GLN A 176 8.36 -5.82 -30.91
CA GLN A 176 7.45 -6.87 -30.48
C GLN A 176 7.76 -7.32 -29.05
N ARG A 177 6.74 -7.76 -28.31
CA ARG A 177 6.85 -8.40 -27.00
C ARG A 177 5.83 -9.53 -26.85
N HIS A 178 6.18 -10.51 -26.04
CA HIS A 178 5.33 -11.65 -25.68
C HIS A 178 5.16 -11.69 -24.17
N TYR A 179 3.91 -11.81 -23.72
CA TYR A 179 3.57 -11.80 -22.30
C TYR A 179 2.63 -12.94 -21.93
N HIS A 180 2.84 -13.53 -20.76
CA HIS A 180 1.75 -14.12 -19.99
C HIS A 180 1.25 -13.05 -19.01
N GLN A 181 -0.05 -12.73 -19.08
CA GLN A 181 -0.65 -11.70 -18.24
C GLN A 181 -1.64 -12.34 -17.27
N HIS A 182 -1.40 -12.12 -15.99
CA HIS A 182 -2.27 -12.54 -14.89
C HIS A 182 -2.93 -11.29 -14.30
N ASP A 183 -4.18 -11.06 -14.66
CA ASP A 183 -4.97 -9.94 -14.15
C ASP A 183 -5.90 -10.41 -13.02
N ASN A 184 -5.90 -9.67 -11.91
CA ASN A 184 -6.91 -9.78 -10.88
C ASN A 184 -7.64 -8.45 -10.74
N TYR A 185 -8.91 -8.43 -11.13
CA TYR A 185 -9.76 -7.25 -11.05
C TYR A 185 -10.55 -7.26 -9.74
N PHE A 186 -10.36 -6.21 -8.95
CA PHE A 186 -11.00 -6.00 -7.66
C PHE A 186 -12.18 -5.06 -7.88
N ASN A 187 -13.38 -5.57 -7.58
CA ASN A 187 -14.62 -4.80 -7.63
C ASN A 187 -15.00 -4.36 -6.22
N PHE A 188 -15.59 -3.17 -6.11
CA PHE A 188 -16.00 -2.56 -4.85
C PHE A 188 -17.51 -2.33 -4.86
N SER A 189 -18.10 -2.16 -3.66
CA SER A 189 -19.54 -1.98 -3.49
C SER A 189 -20.07 -0.70 -4.12
N ASP A 190 -19.24 0.33 -4.20
CA ASP A 190 -19.53 1.60 -4.87
C ASP A 190 -18.86 1.63 -6.26
N PRO A 191 -19.63 1.50 -7.36
CA PRO A 191 -19.08 1.51 -8.72
C PRO A 191 -18.42 2.82 -9.12
N SER A 192 -18.75 3.94 -8.45
CA SER A 192 -18.18 5.26 -8.76
C SER A 192 -16.69 5.34 -8.44
N GLN A 193 -16.21 4.49 -7.54
CA GLN A 193 -14.80 4.35 -7.19
C GLN A 193 -13.98 3.64 -8.27
N GLY A 194 -14.64 3.10 -9.30
CA GLY A 194 -13.99 2.34 -10.36
C GLY A 194 -13.56 0.95 -9.91
N ARG A 195 -12.56 0.40 -10.61
CA ARG A 195 -12.07 -0.97 -10.39
C ARG A 195 -10.55 -0.96 -10.25
N LEU A 196 -10.02 -1.68 -9.27
CA LEU A 196 -8.57 -1.81 -9.09
C LEU A 196 -8.09 -3.09 -9.79
N ARG A 197 -7.06 -2.98 -10.61
CA ARG A 197 -6.44 -4.14 -11.27
C ARG A 197 -5.06 -4.37 -10.70
N TYR A 198 -4.83 -5.55 -10.15
CA TYR A 198 -3.51 -6.11 -9.92
C TYR A 198 -3.10 -6.90 -11.16
N ARG A 199 -1.98 -6.54 -11.78
CA ARG A 199 -1.49 -7.22 -12.99
C ARG A 199 -0.06 -7.67 -12.78
N GLU A 200 0.17 -8.93 -13.06
CA GLU A 200 1.49 -9.51 -13.24
C GLU A 200 1.72 -9.78 -14.73
N ASP A 201 2.74 -9.13 -15.30
CA ASP A 201 3.19 -9.33 -16.68
C ASP A 201 4.49 -10.14 -16.65
N GLU A 202 4.44 -11.41 -17.02
CA GLU A 202 5.61 -12.25 -17.26
C GLU A 202 6.08 -12.06 -18.70
N PHE A 203 7.33 -11.66 -18.89
CA PHE A 203 7.94 -11.47 -20.19
C PHE A 203 8.49 -12.79 -20.70
N ILE A 204 7.98 -13.25 -21.84
CA ILE A 204 8.35 -14.54 -22.44
C ILE A 204 9.47 -14.34 -23.45
N GLY A 205 10.56 -15.09 -23.25
CA GLY A 205 11.74 -15.11 -24.09
C GLY A 205 11.59 -15.97 -25.33
N PRO A 206 12.61 -16.00 -26.21
CA PRO A 206 12.58 -16.77 -27.46
C PRO A 206 12.54 -18.29 -27.28
N LYS A 207 12.89 -18.82 -26.10
CA LYS A 207 12.85 -20.25 -25.77
C LYS A 207 11.66 -20.61 -24.88
N GLU A 208 10.63 -19.76 -24.87
CA GLU A 208 9.42 -19.90 -24.04
C GLU A 208 9.69 -19.86 -22.53
N GLU A 209 10.78 -19.22 -22.12
CA GLU A 209 11.15 -19.01 -20.73
C GLU A 209 10.65 -17.66 -20.19
N VAL A 210 10.32 -17.59 -18.90
CA VAL A 210 10.03 -16.31 -18.24
C VAL A 210 11.35 -15.59 -17.96
N VAL A 211 11.57 -14.47 -18.63
CA VAL A 211 12.81 -13.67 -18.52
C VAL A 211 12.71 -12.63 -17.41
N ASN A 212 11.52 -12.08 -17.18
CA ASN A 212 11.27 -11.05 -16.18
C ASN A 212 9.78 -11.07 -15.79
N SER A 213 9.45 -10.63 -14.58
CA SER A 213 8.07 -10.39 -14.14
C SER A 213 7.93 -8.95 -13.67
N ARG A 214 6.88 -8.26 -14.12
CA ARG A 214 6.53 -6.92 -13.67
C ARG A 214 5.12 -6.91 -13.12
N VAL A 215 5.01 -6.50 -11.86
CA VAL A 215 3.72 -6.35 -11.19
C VAL A 215 3.34 -4.87 -11.08
N ARG A 216 2.07 -4.54 -11.30
CA ARG A 216 1.53 -3.19 -11.09
C ARG A 216 0.09 -3.19 -10.59
N LEU A 217 -0.25 -2.12 -9.89
CA LEU A 217 -1.63 -1.75 -9.59
C LEU A 217 -2.10 -0.68 -10.58
N THR A 218 -3.35 -0.78 -11.02
CA THR A 218 -4.01 0.25 -11.83
C THR A 218 -5.42 0.45 -11.32
N LEU A 219 -5.72 1.61 -10.74
CA LEU A 219 -7.12 2.00 -10.53
C LEU A 219 -7.66 2.56 -11.84
N ILE A 220 -8.74 1.95 -12.32
CA ILE A 220 -9.42 2.30 -13.56
C ILE A 220 -10.72 2.98 -13.15
N GLY A 221 -10.82 4.28 -13.43
CA GLY A 221 -12.04 5.05 -13.18
C GLY A 221 -13.22 4.59 -14.06
N PRO A 222 -14.44 5.07 -13.76
CA PRO A 222 -15.62 4.78 -14.57
C PRO A 222 -15.42 5.26 -16.02
N ALA A 223 -15.97 4.52 -16.98
CA ALA A 223 -15.99 4.94 -18.37
C ALA A 223 -16.85 6.19 -18.52
N ARG A 224 -16.29 7.26 -19.11
CA ARG A 224 -17.05 8.41 -19.58
C ARG A 224 -17.23 8.25 -21.08
N GLU A 225 -18.37 7.73 -21.51
CA GLU A 225 -18.69 7.58 -22.94
C GLU A 225 -18.94 8.96 -23.56
N GLY A 226 -17.95 9.46 -24.31
CA GLY A 226 -18.17 10.48 -25.32
C GLY A 226 -18.55 9.77 -26.62
N GLY A 227 -19.81 9.35 -26.76
CA GLY A 227 -20.27 8.61 -27.92
C GLY A 227 -20.03 9.36 -29.23
N PHE A 228 -19.20 8.80 -30.10
CA PHE A 228 -19.19 9.08 -31.53
C PHE A 228 -19.68 7.86 -32.29
N ARG A 229 -19.99 8.02 -33.58
CA ARG A 229 -20.68 7.04 -34.46
C ARG A 229 -20.10 5.61 -34.53
N HIS A 230 -18.98 5.32 -33.87
CA HIS A 230 -18.37 3.99 -33.79
C HIS A 230 -17.82 3.80 -32.36
N ASP A 231 -18.19 2.70 -31.70
CA ASP A 231 -17.91 2.34 -30.30
C ASP A 231 -16.41 2.10 -29.98
N VAL A 232 -15.54 3.05 -30.34
CA VAL A 232 -14.09 2.89 -30.46
C VAL A 232 -13.31 3.78 -29.47
N LEU A 233 -13.93 4.87 -28.99
CA LEU A 233 -13.25 5.88 -28.17
C LEU A 233 -13.77 5.85 -26.73
N LEU A 234 -12.86 5.64 -25.77
CA LEU A 234 -13.16 5.63 -24.34
C LEU A 234 -12.30 6.67 -23.60
N SER A 235 -12.93 7.49 -22.75
CA SER A 235 -12.24 8.35 -21.80
C SER A 235 -12.30 7.72 -20.41
N ARG A 236 -11.15 7.50 -19.76
CA ARG A 236 -11.04 6.96 -18.40
C ARG A 236 -9.87 7.60 -17.67
N SER A 237 -10.08 7.96 -16.40
CA SER A 237 -8.97 8.26 -15.50
C SER A 237 -8.28 6.96 -15.08
N ARG A 238 -6.94 7.01 -15.02
CA ARG A 238 -6.14 5.90 -14.51
C ARG A 238 -5.11 6.39 -13.52
N TYR A 239 -5.00 5.65 -12.43
CA TYR A 239 -3.99 5.88 -11.40
C TYR A 239 -3.12 4.63 -11.30
N LEU A 240 -1.83 4.81 -11.50
CA LEU A 240 -0.84 3.73 -11.46
C LEU A 240 -0.12 3.75 -10.12
N ALA A 241 0.14 2.57 -9.56
CA ALA A 241 1.04 2.42 -8.43
C ALA A 241 1.89 1.14 -8.60
N PRO A 242 3.14 1.14 -8.10
CA PRO A 242 3.93 -0.07 -8.04
C PRO A 242 3.27 -1.11 -7.14
N ALA A 243 3.36 -2.38 -7.52
CA ALA A 243 2.86 -3.48 -6.72
C ALA A 243 4.02 -4.20 -6.02
N THR A 244 4.43 -3.73 -4.84
CA THR A 244 5.57 -4.27 -4.08
C THR A 244 5.21 -5.42 -3.13
N ASN A 245 3.93 -5.57 -2.81
CA ASN A 245 3.40 -6.65 -1.96
C ASN A 245 2.68 -7.74 -2.77
N SER A 246 2.35 -8.85 -2.09
CA SER A 246 1.63 -9.97 -2.69
C SER A 246 0.17 -9.66 -3.02
N LEU A 247 -0.43 -10.43 -3.94
CA LEU A 247 -1.86 -10.37 -4.23
C LEU A 247 -2.72 -10.51 -2.97
N ARG A 248 -2.32 -11.39 -2.04
CA ARG A 248 -3.03 -11.60 -0.76
C ARG A 248 -3.06 -10.33 0.08
N PHE A 249 -1.92 -9.66 0.22
CA PHE A 249 -1.85 -8.37 0.93
C PHE A 249 -2.85 -7.37 0.34
N TYR A 250 -2.89 -7.23 -0.99
CA TYR A 250 -3.82 -6.28 -1.60
C TYR A 250 -5.28 -6.66 -1.43
N ARG A 251 -5.62 -7.95 -1.43
CA ARG A 251 -6.99 -8.40 -1.12
C ARG A 251 -7.41 -8.00 0.29
N GLU A 252 -6.53 -8.19 1.27
CA GLU A 252 -6.80 -7.83 2.68
C GLU A 252 -6.81 -6.31 2.90
N TYR A 253 -5.96 -5.57 2.20
CA TYR A 253 -5.85 -4.11 2.30
C TYR A 253 -7.04 -3.37 1.67
N PHE A 254 -7.39 -3.74 0.43
CA PHE A 254 -8.46 -3.08 -0.31
C PHE A 254 -9.85 -3.62 0.03
N LYS A 255 -9.95 -4.85 0.56
CA LYS A 255 -11.23 -5.51 0.93
C LYS A 255 -12.29 -5.44 -0.19
N PRO A 256 -11.99 -5.90 -1.42
CA PRO A 256 -12.94 -5.85 -2.51
C PRO A 256 -14.14 -6.76 -2.26
N THR A 257 -15.30 -6.40 -2.80
CA THR A 257 -16.53 -7.21 -2.76
C THR A 257 -16.36 -8.49 -3.57
N SER A 258 -15.64 -8.43 -4.68
CA SER A 258 -15.31 -9.60 -5.50
C SER A 258 -13.97 -9.43 -6.21
N VAL A 259 -13.33 -10.56 -6.53
CA VAL A 259 -12.12 -10.60 -7.36
C VAL A 259 -12.36 -11.47 -8.57
N VAL A 260 -12.10 -10.94 -9.77
CA VAL A 260 -12.23 -11.65 -11.04
C VAL A 260 -10.84 -11.87 -11.65
N PRO A 261 -10.32 -13.11 -11.65
CA PRO A 261 -9.08 -13.43 -12.33
C PRO A 261 -9.29 -13.55 -13.84
N ILE A 262 -8.32 -13.07 -14.61
CA ILE A 262 -8.26 -13.18 -16.07
C ILE A 262 -6.82 -13.45 -16.47
N ASP A 263 -6.60 -14.62 -17.04
CA ASP A 263 -5.30 -15.06 -17.54
C ASP A 263 -5.32 -15.05 -19.07
N LYS A 264 -4.25 -14.54 -19.67
CA LYS A 264 -4.12 -14.52 -21.13
C LYS A 264 -2.68 -14.49 -21.60
N VAL A 265 -2.46 -15.02 -22.79
CA VAL A 265 -1.21 -14.85 -23.54
C VAL A 265 -1.39 -13.66 -24.48
N ARG A 266 -0.46 -12.71 -24.44
CA ARG A 266 -0.49 -11.50 -25.27
C ARG A 266 0.76 -11.38 -26.11
N LEU A 267 0.59 -11.39 -27.41
CA LEU A 267 1.58 -10.91 -28.37
C LEU A 267 1.28 -9.43 -28.66
N ARG A 268 2.26 -8.56 -28.45
CA ARG A 268 2.12 -7.11 -28.63
C ARG A 268 3.15 -6.59 -29.61
N TRP A 269 2.70 -5.83 -30.58
CA TRP A 269 3.54 -5.03 -31.47
C TRP A 269 3.28 -3.55 -31.23
N LEU A 270 4.34 -2.75 -31.16
CA LEU A 270 4.23 -1.33 -31.45
C LEU A 270 4.50 -1.17 -32.95
N VAL A 271 3.53 -0.62 -33.67
CA VAL A 271 3.61 -0.42 -35.12
C VAL A 271 3.37 1.03 -35.48
N ASN A 272 4.00 1.48 -36.56
CA ASN A 272 3.66 2.70 -37.24
C ASN A 272 2.83 2.35 -38.48
N PHE A 273 1.61 2.90 -38.55
CA PHE A 273 0.69 2.75 -39.67
C PHE A 273 0.24 4.15 -40.10
N ARG A 274 0.59 4.53 -41.33
CA ARG A 274 0.34 5.88 -41.88
C ARG A 274 0.79 6.99 -40.93
N ASP A 275 2.06 6.92 -40.52
CA ASP A 275 2.72 7.89 -39.63
C ASP A 275 2.11 8.01 -38.23
N THR A 276 1.25 7.06 -37.85
CA THR A 276 0.62 7.01 -36.53
C THR A 276 0.98 5.73 -35.79
N GLU A 277 1.34 5.85 -34.51
CA GLU A 277 1.70 4.71 -33.67
C GLU A 277 0.49 4.04 -33.02
N PHE A 278 0.45 2.72 -33.13
CA PHE A 278 -0.54 1.85 -32.50
C PHE A 278 0.10 0.66 -31.80
N TYR A 279 -0.48 0.28 -30.68
CA TYR A 279 -0.27 -1.04 -30.10
C TYR A 279 -1.25 -2.04 -30.72
N VAL A 280 -0.74 -2.98 -31.50
CA VAL A 280 -1.50 -4.14 -31.98
C VAL A 280 -1.28 -5.27 -30.99
N ASN A 281 -2.37 -5.82 -30.44
CA ASN A 281 -2.32 -6.93 -29.50
C ASN A 281 -3.11 -8.10 -30.06
N LEU A 282 -2.49 -9.27 -30.07
CA LEU A 282 -3.17 -10.54 -30.25
C LEU A 282 -3.27 -11.22 -28.88
N ASP A 283 -4.49 -11.34 -28.39
CA ASP A 283 -4.78 -11.88 -27.06
C ASP A 283 -5.41 -13.27 -27.20
N HIS A 284 -4.77 -14.27 -26.60
CA HIS A 284 -5.28 -15.63 -26.50
C HIS A 284 -5.76 -15.91 -25.08
N PHE A 285 -7.00 -16.38 -24.95
CA PHE A 285 -7.59 -16.79 -23.68
C PHE A 285 -7.89 -18.29 -23.70
N GLU A 286 -7.30 -19.07 -22.81
CA GLU A 286 -7.52 -20.52 -22.74
C GLU A 286 -8.85 -20.87 -22.06
N THR A 287 -9.24 -20.11 -21.03
CA THR A 287 -10.43 -20.37 -20.21
C THR A 287 -11.44 -19.21 -20.27
N PRO A 288 -12.77 -19.48 -20.29
CA PRO A 288 -13.44 -20.79 -20.26
C PRO A 288 -13.48 -21.54 -21.61
N LYS A 289 -13.07 -20.92 -22.72
CA LYS A 289 -12.84 -21.56 -24.04
C LYS A 289 -11.75 -20.77 -24.79
N PRO A 290 -10.90 -21.44 -25.60
CA PRO A 290 -9.96 -20.79 -26.51
C PRO A 290 -10.67 -19.74 -27.37
N VAL A 291 -10.29 -18.48 -27.19
CA VAL A 291 -10.74 -17.38 -28.03
C VAL A 291 -9.60 -16.40 -28.24
N ASP A 292 -9.37 -16.07 -29.51
CA ASP A 292 -8.42 -15.06 -29.92
C ASP A 292 -9.11 -13.72 -30.16
N TYR A 293 -8.48 -12.64 -29.72
CA TYR A 293 -8.90 -11.28 -30.00
C TYR A 293 -7.77 -10.47 -30.60
N LEU A 294 -8.10 -9.67 -31.61
CA LEU A 294 -7.26 -8.59 -32.09
C LEU A 294 -7.69 -7.29 -31.41
N GLU A 295 -6.77 -6.65 -30.71
CA GLU A 295 -7.01 -5.39 -30.00
C GLU A 295 -6.00 -4.33 -30.45
N ILE A 296 -6.49 -3.26 -31.06
CA ILE A 296 -5.69 -2.08 -31.43
C ILE A 296 -5.88 -1.00 -30.38
N LYS A 297 -4.78 -0.47 -29.87
CA LYS A 297 -4.76 0.57 -28.84
C LYS A 297 -3.88 1.76 -29.20
N SER A 298 -4.37 2.95 -28.93
CA SER A 298 -3.57 4.16 -28.87
C SER A 298 -4.05 5.06 -27.74
N ARG A 299 -3.18 5.96 -27.28
CA ARG A 299 -3.51 6.97 -26.27
C ARG A 299 -3.09 8.34 -26.74
N THR A 300 -3.84 9.35 -26.34
CA THR A 300 -3.54 10.75 -26.62
C THR A 300 -4.22 11.68 -25.63
N TRP A 301 -3.69 12.88 -25.47
CA TRP A 301 -4.27 13.93 -24.64
C TRP A 301 -5.26 14.81 -25.42
N SER A 302 -5.27 14.71 -26.75
CA SER A 302 -6.14 15.51 -27.62
C SER A 302 -7.35 14.71 -28.10
N ARG A 303 -8.55 15.26 -27.92
CA ARG A 303 -9.79 14.68 -28.43
C ARG A 303 -9.78 14.55 -29.96
N SER A 304 -9.32 15.57 -30.68
CA SER A 304 -9.30 15.56 -32.15
C SER A 304 -8.32 14.53 -32.70
N ASP A 305 -7.17 14.36 -32.04
CA ASP A 305 -6.21 13.29 -32.37
C ASP A 305 -6.81 11.91 -32.06
N ALA A 306 -7.56 11.80 -30.96
CA ALA A 306 -8.21 10.54 -30.61
C ALA A 306 -9.26 10.12 -31.65
N GLU A 307 -10.04 11.07 -32.18
CA GLU A 307 -11.01 10.84 -33.26
C GLU A 307 -10.32 10.39 -34.55
N HIS A 308 -9.20 11.03 -34.93
CA HIS A 308 -8.40 10.63 -36.08
C HIS A 308 -7.81 9.21 -35.90
N LYS A 309 -7.21 8.94 -34.73
CA LYS A 309 -6.68 7.63 -34.37
C LYS A 309 -7.74 6.54 -34.33
N ALA A 310 -8.98 6.86 -33.95
CA ALA A 310 -10.10 5.92 -33.97
C ALA A 310 -10.48 5.47 -35.39
N GLN A 311 -10.46 6.41 -36.35
CA GLN A 311 -10.67 6.09 -37.77
C GLN A 311 -9.54 5.19 -38.28
N LEU A 312 -8.29 5.57 -38.06
CA LEU A 312 -7.13 4.78 -38.47
C LEU A 312 -7.06 3.40 -37.80
N ALA A 313 -7.46 3.28 -36.53
CA ALA A 313 -7.52 2.00 -35.84
C ALA A 313 -8.55 1.05 -36.48
N THR A 314 -9.68 1.58 -36.95
CA THR A 314 -10.72 0.82 -37.65
C THR A 314 -10.23 0.32 -39.01
N GLU A 315 -9.50 1.18 -39.73
CA GLU A 315 -8.83 0.80 -40.99
C GLU A 315 -7.74 -0.26 -40.76
N LEU A 316 -6.93 -0.10 -39.71
CA LEU A 316 -5.87 -1.05 -39.38
C LEU A 316 -6.44 -2.41 -38.96
N ILE A 317 -7.55 -2.46 -38.20
CA ILE A 317 -8.28 -3.71 -37.90
C ILE A 317 -8.67 -4.42 -39.20
N THR A 318 -9.23 -3.67 -40.16
CA THR A 318 -9.70 -4.23 -41.43
C THR A 318 -8.53 -4.71 -42.29
N PHE A 319 -7.44 -3.94 -42.33
CA PHE A 319 -6.21 -4.29 -43.04
C PHE A 319 -5.58 -5.59 -42.49
N LEU A 320 -5.61 -5.77 -41.17
CA LEU A 320 -5.11 -6.97 -40.49
C LEU A 320 -6.06 -8.18 -40.61
N GLY A 321 -7.16 -8.07 -41.36
CA GLY A 321 -8.12 -9.16 -41.59
C GLY A 321 -9.20 -9.29 -40.51
N GLY A 322 -9.31 -8.32 -39.60
CA GLY A 322 -10.38 -8.26 -38.62
C GLY A 322 -11.71 -7.83 -39.23
N SER A 323 -12.81 -8.46 -38.82
CA SER A 323 -14.16 -8.07 -39.26
C SER A 323 -14.80 -7.10 -38.28
N LEU A 324 -15.19 -5.91 -38.75
CA LEU A 324 -15.93 -4.92 -37.94
C LEU A 324 -17.31 -5.42 -37.50
N ARG A 325 -17.87 -6.44 -38.16
CA ARG A 325 -19.11 -7.11 -37.72
C ARG A 325 -18.93 -7.94 -36.44
N LYS A 326 -17.69 -8.28 -36.09
CA LYS A 326 -17.30 -9.01 -34.87
C LYS A 326 -16.62 -8.09 -33.84
N THR A 327 -16.90 -6.79 -33.92
CA THR A 327 -16.40 -5.82 -32.92
C THR A 327 -17.01 -6.14 -31.57
N GLU A 328 -16.16 -6.16 -30.55
CA GLU A 328 -16.53 -6.40 -29.16
C GLU A 328 -16.20 -5.15 -28.36
N THR A 329 -17.23 -4.42 -27.95
CA THR A 329 -17.12 -3.13 -27.25
C THR A 329 -16.85 -3.30 -25.76
N ARG A 330 -17.09 -4.49 -25.22
CA ARG A 330 -16.92 -4.81 -23.80
C ARG A 330 -15.47 -5.06 -23.43
N ASP A 331 -15.14 -4.70 -22.19
CA ASP A 331 -13.87 -5.13 -21.58
C ASP A 331 -13.87 -6.62 -21.29
N TYR A 332 -12.69 -7.23 -21.22
CA TYR A 332 -12.58 -8.69 -21.00
C TYR A 332 -13.28 -9.16 -19.72
N ILE A 333 -13.26 -8.33 -18.68
CA ILE A 333 -14.01 -8.59 -17.45
C ILE A 333 -15.52 -8.65 -17.67
N GLU A 334 -16.09 -7.74 -18.46
CA GLU A 334 -17.53 -7.71 -18.77
C GLU A 334 -17.95 -8.91 -19.64
N ILE A 335 -17.02 -9.42 -20.46
CA ILE A 335 -17.22 -10.66 -21.23
C ILE A 335 -17.25 -11.89 -20.30
N VAL A 336 -16.36 -11.92 -19.30
CA VAL A 336 -16.26 -13.03 -18.33
C VAL A 336 -17.42 -13.01 -17.32
N ASP A 337 -17.80 -11.84 -16.79
CA ASP A 337 -18.88 -11.70 -15.81
C ASP A 337 -20.23 -12.15 -16.38
N LYS A 338 -20.53 -11.83 -17.65
CA LYS A 338 -21.78 -12.25 -18.31
C LYS A 338 -21.88 -13.77 -18.49
N LYS A 339 -20.75 -14.48 -18.63
CA LYS A 339 -20.74 -15.96 -18.70
C LYS A 339 -21.00 -16.63 -17.36
N LYS A 340 -20.79 -15.92 -16.24
CA LYS A 340 -21.04 -16.44 -14.88
C LYS A 340 -22.47 -16.21 -14.37
N GLY A 341 -23.34 -15.55 -15.14
CA GLY A 341 -24.78 -15.49 -14.85
C GLY A 341 -25.11 -14.86 -13.49
N ILE A 342 -24.52 -13.72 -13.16
CA ILE A 342 -24.96 -12.91 -12.02
C ILE A 342 -25.86 -11.81 -12.56
N ARG A 343 -27.16 -11.97 -12.32
CA ARG A 343 -28.19 -10.94 -12.50
C ARG A 343 -28.14 -9.94 -11.37
#